data_AF-B2KBC7-F1
#
_entry.id   AF-B2KBC7-F1
#
_cell.length_a   1.000
_cell.length_b   1.000
_cell.length_c   1.000
_cell.angle_alpha   90.00
_cell.angle_beta   90.00
_cell.angle_gamma   90.00
#
_symmetry.space_group_name_H-M   'P 1'
#
loop_
_entity.id
_entity.type
_entity.pdbx_description
1 polymer ?
#
loop_
_entity_poly.entity_id
_entity_poly.type
_entity_poly.pdbx_seq_one_letter_code
_entity_poly.pdbx_strand_id
1 'polypeptide(L)'
;MNRKGFTLIELLVVVLIIGILAAIALPQYFKAVEKSRMAEAETIIGNAILAQQRYFMSTGRYTDNWKRLDTTPTGDLKQRTNANDTLRTKSSGNGFIVQLVASGTTGHVIANRENTSYPYALAKSFTSTGSLKPFCYTADTTGKAFDICEEWNDGATQADSSAAGIAGLAYSGTW
;
A
#
# COMPACT_ATOMS: atom_id res chain seq x y z
N MET A 1 -16.02 58.85 -4.12
CA MET A 1 -15.98 57.36 -4.15
C MET A 1 -15.54 56.85 -2.78
N ASN A 2 -16.46 56.31 -1.97
CA ASN A 2 -16.11 55.72 -0.67
C ASN A 2 -15.53 54.32 -0.89
N ARG A 3 -14.21 54.18 -0.73
CA ARG A 3 -13.56 52.87 -0.62
C ARG A 3 -13.84 52.33 0.79
N LYS A 4 -14.77 51.39 0.92
CA LYS A 4 -14.93 50.60 2.15
C LYS A 4 -13.69 49.70 2.25
N GLY A 5 -12.81 50.01 3.20
CA GLY A 5 -11.68 49.14 3.55
C GLY A 5 -12.17 47.98 4.42
N PHE A 6 -11.57 46.80 4.24
CA PHE A 6 -11.74 45.65 5.13
C PHE A 6 -11.25 46.01 6.54
N THR A 7 -11.97 45.57 7.57
CA THR A 7 -11.52 45.75 8.95
C THR A 7 -10.52 44.66 9.34
N LEU A 8 -9.54 45.00 10.19
CA LEU A 8 -8.59 44.02 10.72
C LEU A 8 -9.29 42.93 11.55
N ILE A 9 -10.40 43.28 12.22
CA ILE A 9 -11.18 42.32 13.01
C ILE A 9 -11.92 41.31 12.13
N GLU A 10 -12.42 41.71 10.96
CA GLU A 10 -13.01 40.78 9.99
C GLU A 10 -11.99 39.75 9.53
N LEU A 11 -10.77 40.17 9.21
CA LEU A 11 -9.72 39.24 8.80
C LEU A 11 -9.28 38.32 9.95
N LEU A 12 -9.25 38.81 11.19
CA LEU A 12 -8.88 38.01 12.35
C LEU A 12 -9.88 36.86 12.60
N VAL A 13 -11.18 37.16 12.59
CA VAL A 13 -12.21 36.14 12.81
C VAL A 13 -12.21 35.10 11.68
N VAL A 14 -11.98 35.53 10.44
CA VAL A 14 -11.91 34.62 9.29
C VAL A 14 -10.74 33.65 9.42
N VAL A 15 -9.54 34.13 9.77
CA VAL A 15 -8.37 33.25 9.95
C VAL A 15 -8.57 32.31 11.14
N LEU A 16 -9.22 32.77 12.21
CA LEU A 16 -9.57 31.94 13.36
C LEU A 16 -10.50 30.78 12.96
N ILE A 17 -11.56 31.06 12.21
CA ILE A 17 -12.50 30.02 11.75
C ILE A 17 -11.80 29.03 10.81
N ILE A 18 -11.01 29.52 9.84
CA ILE A 18 -10.25 28.65 8.93
C ILE A 18 -9.25 27.79 9.70
N GLY A 19 -8.60 28.33 10.74
CA GLY A 19 -7.67 27.59 11.61
C GLY A 19 -8.32 26.41 12.31
N ILE A 20 -9.52 26.59 12.88
CA ILE A 20 -10.27 25.51 13.53
C ILE A 20 -10.68 24.43 12.53
N LEU A 21 -11.21 24.84 11.37
CA LEU A 21 -11.63 23.89 10.33
C LEU A 21 -10.44 23.07 9.79
N ALA A 22 -9.30 23.72 9.57
CA ALA A 22 -8.09 23.05 9.07
C ALA A 22 -7.56 21.99 10.05
N ALA A 23 -7.61 22.26 11.37
CA ALA A 23 -7.13 21.32 12.39
C ALA A 23 -7.88 19.97 12.37
N ILE A 24 -9.18 19.99 12.10
CA ILE A 24 -10.02 18.78 12.03
C ILE A 24 -9.93 18.13 10.64
N ALA A 25 -9.94 18.94 9.57
CA ALA A 25 -10.00 18.45 8.20
C ALA A 25 -8.70 17.78 7.73
N LEU A 26 -7.53 18.29 8.11
CA LEU A 26 -6.24 17.78 7.64
C LEU A 26 -5.97 16.30 7.97
N PRO A 27 -6.11 15.81 9.22
CA PRO A 27 -5.86 14.40 9.52
C PRO A 27 -6.82 13.47 8.77
N GLN A 28 -8.08 13.87 8.61
CA GLN A 28 -9.06 13.10 7.83
C GLN A 28 -8.72 13.08 6.34
N TYR A 29 -8.28 14.20 5.78
CA TYR A 29 -7.84 14.30 4.39
C TYR A 29 -6.68 13.35 4.10
N PHE A 30 -5.64 13.33 4.94
CA PHE A 30 -4.50 12.43 4.74
C PHE A 30 -4.91 10.95 4.84
N LYS A 31 -5.81 10.60 5.77
CA LYS A 31 -6.37 9.25 5.86
C LYS A 31 -7.11 8.85 4.57
N ALA A 32 -7.92 9.75 4.01
CA ALA A 32 -8.66 9.51 2.77
C ALA A 32 -7.73 9.33 1.56
N VAL A 33 -6.67 10.15 1.46
CA VAL A 33 -5.64 10.02 0.42
C VAL A 33 -4.95 8.66 0.51
N GLU A 34 -4.59 8.22 1.71
CA GLU A 34 -3.94 6.92 1.90
C GLU A 34 -4.88 5.74 1.57
N LYS A 35 -6.18 5.81 1.90
CA LYS A 35 -7.16 4.81 1.46
C LYS A 35 -7.26 4.72 -0.07
N SER A 36 -7.24 5.85 -0.78
CA SER A 36 -7.22 5.84 -2.24
C SER A 36 -5.97 5.13 -2.78
N ARG A 37 -4.83 5.25 -2.10
CA ARG A 37 -3.59 4.57 -2.49
C ARG A 37 -3.64 3.08 -2.17
N MET A 38 -4.29 2.69 -1.08
CA MET A 38 -4.53 1.28 -0.76
C MET A 38 -5.35 0.61 -1.86
N ALA A 39 -6.37 1.29 -2.40
CA ALA A 39 -7.15 0.78 -3.53
C ALA A 39 -6.30 0.66 -4.82
N GLU A 40 -5.38 1.60 -5.06
CA GLU A 40 -4.40 1.51 -6.16
C GLU A 40 -3.49 0.28 -5.96
N ALA A 41 -2.95 0.07 -4.75
CA ALA A 41 -2.14 -1.09 -4.41
C ALA A 41 -2.91 -2.41 -4.54
N GLU A 42 -4.18 -2.46 -4.12
CA GLU A 42 -5.04 -3.63 -4.30
C GLU A 42 -5.21 -3.98 -5.79
N THR A 43 -5.40 -2.98 -6.64
CA THR A 43 -5.49 -3.17 -8.10
C THR A 43 -4.18 -3.73 -8.67
N ILE A 44 -3.03 -3.19 -8.25
CA ILE A 44 -1.71 -3.66 -8.66
C ILE A 44 -1.49 -5.12 -8.23
N ILE A 45 -1.82 -5.44 -6.97
CA ILE A 45 -1.74 -6.80 -6.42
C ILE A 45 -2.66 -7.75 -7.19
N GLY A 46 -3.89 -7.33 -7.48
CA GLY A 46 -4.87 -8.13 -8.23
C GLY A 46 -4.38 -8.49 -9.63
N ASN A 47 -3.81 -7.51 -10.34
CA ASN A 47 -3.25 -7.73 -11.67
C ASN A 47 -2.06 -8.72 -11.64
N ALA A 48 -1.18 -8.59 -10.64
CA ALA A 48 -0.06 -9.50 -10.45
C ALA A 48 -0.52 -10.93 -10.16
N ILE A 49 -1.53 -11.11 -9.30
CA ILE A 49 -2.12 -12.44 -9.01
C ILE A 49 -2.76 -13.04 -10.26
N LEU A 50 -3.47 -12.24 -11.05
CA LEU A 50 -4.05 -12.73 -12.29
C LEU A 50 -2.97 -13.22 -13.27
N ALA A 51 -1.84 -12.53 -13.35
CA ALA A 51 -0.69 -12.99 -14.12
C ALA A 51 -0.07 -14.28 -13.57
N GLN A 52 0.05 -14.39 -12.24
CA GLN A 52 0.48 -15.63 -11.58
C GLN A 52 -0.42 -16.80 -11.94
N GLN A 53 -1.74 -16.62 -11.92
CA GLN A 53 -2.70 -17.65 -12.29
C GLN A 53 -2.54 -18.09 -13.76
N ARG A 54 -2.31 -17.14 -14.68
CA ARG A 54 -2.00 -17.47 -16.08
C ARG A 54 -0.71 -18.28 -16.21
N TYR A 55 0.34 -17.87 -15.51
CA TYR A 55 1.61 -18.58 -15.52
C TYR A 55 1.47 -20.01 -14.93
N PHE A 56 0.69 -20.15 -13.86
CA PHE A 56 0.37 -21.44 -13.24
C PHE A 56 -0.37 -22.38 -14.19
N MET A 57 -1.31 -21.89 -14.99
CA MET A 57 -2.01 -22.69 -15.99
C MET A 57 -1.07 -23.30 -17.04
N SER A 58 0.07 -22.65 -17.33
CA SER A 58 1.05 -23.13 -18.31
C SER A 58 2.16 -24.02 -17.71
N THR A 59 2.55 -23.79 -16.46
CA THR A 59 3.74 -24.44 -15.85
C THR A 59 3.43 -25.31 -14.64
N GLY A 60 2.20 -25.25 -14.11
CA GLY A 60 1.78 -25.93 -12.88
C GLY A 60 2.42 -25.38 -11.60
N ARG A 61 3.11 -24.23 -11.68
CA ARG A 61 3.79 -23.59 -10.54
C ARG A 61 3.70 -22.07 -10.65
N TYR A 62 3.72 -21.38 -9.51
CA TYR A 62 3.87 -19.93 -9.43
C TYR A 62 5.34 -19.51 -9.47
N THR A 63 5.60 -18.23 -9.73
CA THR A 63 6.96 -17.69 -9.84
C THR A 63 7.14 -16.44 -9.00
N ASP A 64 8.33 -16.24 -8.47
CA ASP A 64 8.79 -15.03 -7.78
C ASP A 64 9.42 -14.00 -8.73
N ASN A 65 9.43 -14.28 -10.04
CA ASN A 65 10.13 -13.49 -11.04
C ASN A 65 9.16 -12.77 -11.99
N TRP A 66 9.17 -11.43 -11.94
CA TRP A 66 8.31 -10.60 -12.78
C TRP A 66 8.56 -10.76 -14.27
N LYS A 67 9.78 -11.10 -14.72
CA LYS A 67 10.09 -11.30 -16.14
C LYS A 67 9.37 -12.51 -16.74
N ARG A 68 8.85 -13.41 -15.89
CA ARG A 68 8.05 -14.57 -16.31
C ARG A 68 6.55 -14.28 -16.36
N LEU A 69 6.13 -13.11 -15.91
CA LEU A 69 4.74 -12.69 -15.93
C LEU A 69 4.49 -11.71 -17.07
N ASP A 70 3.33 -11.83 -17.71
CA ASP A 70 2.84 -10.91 -18.75
C ASP A 70 2.30 -9.59 -18.17
N THR A 71 2.60 -9.29 -16.91
CA THR A 71 2.20 -8.04 -16.27
C THR A 71 3.39 -7.45 -15.56
N THR A 72 3.72 -6.22 -15.92
CA THR A 72 4.62 -5.38 -15.14
C THR A 72 3.83 -4.12 -14.79
N PRO A 73 3.56 -3.84 -13.50
CA PRO A 73 3.10 -2.53 -13.07
C PRO A 73 3.97 -1.43 -13.70
N THR A 74 3.34 -0.41 -14.30
CA THR A 74 4.06 0.73 -14.89
C THR A 74 4.99 1.33 -13.84
N GLY A 75 6.30 1.25 -14.04
CA GLY A 75 7.29 1.67 -13.05
C GLY A 75 8.73 1.26 -13.39
N ASP A 76 9.69 1.79 -12.63
CA ASP A 76 11.10 1.44 -12.76
C ASP A 76 11.34 0.06 -12.15
N LEU A 77 11.71 -0.91 -12.98
CA LEU A 77 12.27 -2.18 -12.51
C LEU A 77 13.60 -1.87 -11.80
N LYS A 78 13.63 -1.84 -10.46
CA LYS A 78 14.90 -1.87 -9.74
C LYS A 78 15.23 -3.34 -9.48
N GLN A 79 15.90 -3.94 -10.46
CA GLN A 79 16.34 -5.33 -10.41
C GLN A 79 17.20 -5.53 -9.16
N ARG A 80 16.74 -6.37 -8.23
CA ARG A 80 17.62 -6.92 -7.20
C ARG A 80 18.48 -7.96 -7.91
N THR A 81 19.78 -7.74 -7.98
CA THR A 81 20.71 -8.73 -8.50
C THR A 81 20.55 -10.02 -7.70
N ASN A 82 19.84 -10.98 -8.31
CA ASN A 82 19.63 -12.38 -7.94
C ASN A 82 18.21 -12.71 -7.39
N ALA A 83 17.38 -13.22 -8.31
CA ALA A 83 16.19 -14.07 -8.16
C ALA A 83 14.82 -13.49 -7.73
N ASN A 84 14.73 -12.39 -6.97
CA ASN A 84 13.44 -11.84 -6.51
C ASN A 84 13.28 -10.37 -6.92
N ASP A 85 12.86 -10.13 -8.17
CA ASP A 85 12.72 -8.76 -8.68
C ASP A 85 11.65 -8.01 -7.86
N THR A 86 12.01 -6.87 -7.27
CA THR A 86 11.06 -5.96 -6.62
C THR A 86 10.77 -4.82 -7.59
N LEU A 87 9.50 -4.48 -7.75
CA LEU A 87 9.08 -3.44 -8.69
C LEU A 87 8.73 -2.17 -7.96
N ARG A 88 9.30 -1.05 -8.39
CA ARG A 88 8.88 0.26 -7.90
C ARG A 88 7.93 0.86 -8.92
N THR A 89 6.68 1.00 -8.53
CA THR A 89 5.65 1.64 -9.37
C THR A 89 5.98 3.10 -9.66
N LYS A 90 6.74 3.79 -8.78
CA LYS A 90 7.27 5.14 -9.00
C LYS A 90 8.65 5.30 -8.36
N SER A 91 9.52 6.09 -9.00
CA SER A 91 10.89 6.36 -8.54
C SER A 91 10.95 7.28 -7.29
N SER A 92 9.89 8.04 -7.01
CA SER A 92 9.80 8.92 -5.83
C SER A 92 8.37 9.13 -5.35
N GLY A 93 8.23 9.48 -4.06
CA GLY A 93 6.99 9.95 -3.44
C GLY A 93 5.94 8.87 -3.20
N ASN A 94 4.98 8.75 -4.14
CA ASN A 94 3.69 8.09 -3.92
C ASN A 94 3.62 6.63 -4.38
N GLY A 95 4.75 6.03 -4.74
CA GLY A 95 4.80 4.67 -5.25
C GLY A 95 4.81 3.59 -4.16
N PHE A 96 4.48 2.39 -4.59
CA PHE A 96 4.66 1.13 -3.87
C PHE A 96 5.86 0.35 -4.40
N ILE A 97 6.52 -0.36 -3.50
CA ILE A 97 7.45 -1.44 -3.82
C ILE A 97 6.64 -2.72 -3.83
N VAL A 98 6.60 -3.41 -4.96
CA VAL A 98 5.82 -4.63 -5.15
C VAL A 98 6.75 -5.83 -5.21
N GLN A 99 6.49 -6.82 -4.37
CA GLN A 99 7.26 -8.05 -4.28
C GLN A 99 6.36 -9.26 -4.57
N LEU A 100 6.92 -10.20 -5.33
CA LEU A 100 6.35 -11.54 -5.49
C LEU A 100 7.07 -12.50 -4.57
N VAL A 101 6.29 -13.32 -3.87
CA VAL A 101 6.80 -14.47 -3.14
C VAL A 101 5.99 -15.65 -3.61
N ALA A 102 6.65 -16.66 -4.17
CA ALA A 102 5.98 -17.86 -4.64
C ALA A 102 6.77 -19.10 -4.21
N SER A 103 6.05 -20.14 -3.80
CA SER A 103 6.60 -21.45 -3.50
C SER A 103 5.66 -22.53 -4.05
N GLY A 104 6.04 -23.10 -5.20
CA GLY A 104 5.26 -24.16 -5.85
C GLY A 104 3.86 -23.69 -6.23
N THR A 105 2.85 -24.05 -5.45
CA THR A 105 1.42 -23.80 -5.73
C THR A 105 0.80 -22.75 -4.81
N THR A 106 1.60 -22.07 -3.99
CA THR A 106 1.16 -20.97 -3.13
C THR A 106 2.09 -19.77 -3.25
N GLY A 107 1.60 -18.61 -2.87
CA GLY A 107 2.40 -17.40 -2.87
C GLY A 107 1.64 -16.20 -2.35
N HIS A 108 2.33 -15.07 -2.29
CA HIS A 108 1.79 -13.80 -1.86
C HIS A 108 2.36 -12.69 -2.74
N VAL A 109 1.53 -11.71 -3.06
CA VAL A 109 1.99 -10.43 -3.62
C VAL A 109 1.90 -9.40 -2.52
N ILE A 110 2.97 -8.64 -2.34
CA ILE A 110 3.11 -7.64 -1.29
C ILE A 110 3.36 -6.29 -1.95
N ALA A 111 2.59 -5.27 -1.59
CA ALA A 111 2.82 -3.87 -1.94
C ALA A 111 3.21 -3.09 -0.68
N ASN A 112 4.50 -2.78 -0.56
CA ASN A 112 5.06 -2.01 0.54
C ASN A 112 5.03 -0.52 0.24
N ARG A 113 4.59 0.24 1.23
CA ARG A 113 4.66 1.68 1.29
C ARG A 113 5.68 2.07 2.34
N GLU A 114 6.83 2.54 1.89
CA GLU A 114 7.98 2.85 2.76
C GLU A 114 8.31 4.35 2.72
N ASN A 115 9.11 4.81 3.70
CA ASN A 115 9.67 6.17 3.77
C ASN A 115 8.62 7.30 3.71
N THR A 116 7.43 7.10 4.30
CA THR A 116 6.39 8.12 4.38
C THR A 116 5.77 8.18 5.78
N SER A 117 4.94 9.20 6.02
CA SER A 117 4.21 9.35 7.28
C SER A 117 3.20 8.25 7.59
N TYR A 118 2.90 7.39 6.62
CA TYR A 118 2.00 6.24 6.74
C TYR A 118 2.67 4.99 6.14
N PRO A 119 3.67 4.40 6.83
CA PRO A 119 4.30 3.17 6.35
C PRO A 119 3.38 1.97 6.59
N TYR A 120 2.98 1.29 5.53
CA TYR A 120 2.17 0.07 5.61
C TYR A 120 2.51 -0.88 4.46
N ALA A 121 2.07 -2.13 4.55
CA ALA A 121 2.17 -3.12 3.50
C ALA A 121 0.82 -3.78 3.27
N LEU A 122 0.40 -3.90 2.01
CA LEU A 122 -0.75 -4.70 1.64
C LEU A 122 -0.27 -6.02 1.05
N ALA A 123 -0.71 -7.13 1.61
CA ALA A 123 -0.37 -8.45 1.09
C ALA A 123 -1.62 -9.26 0.75
N LYS A 124 -1.59 -9.96 -0.37
CA LYS A 124 -2.67 -10.87 -0.77
C LYS A 124 -2.09 -12.22 -1.12
N SER A 125 -2.57 -13.23 -0.41
CA SER A 125 -2.19 -14.62 -0.59
C SER A 125 -2.96 -15.24 -1.74
N PHE A 126 -2.28 -16.09 -2.51
CA PHE A 126 -2.87 -16.87 -3.58
C PHE A 126 -2.40 -18.32 -3.52
N THR A 127 -3.29 -19.22 -3.92
CA THR A 127 -3.08 -20.66 -3.99
C THR A 127 -3.54 -21.15 -5.36
N SER A 128 -3.36 -22.42 -5.66
CA SER A 128 -3.90 -23.04 -6.89
C SER A 128 -5.44 -23.02 -6.96
N THR A 129 -6.12 -22.81 -5.83
CA THR A 129 -7.59 -22.83 -5.74
C THR A 129 -8.23 -21.44 -5.73
N GLY A 130 -7.43 -20.37 -5.59
CA GLY A 130 -7.94 -19.01 -5.56
C GLY A 130 -7.02 -18.03 -4.84
N SER A 131 -7.59 -16.94 -4.34
CA SER A 131 -6.85 -15.92 -3.61
C SER A 131 -7.69 -15.39 -2.45
N LEU A 132 -7.02 -15.04 -1.35
CA LEU A 132 -7.66 -14.51 -0.16
C LEU A 132 -7.89 -13.00 -0.29
N LYS A 133 -8.65 -12.40 0.63
CA LYS A 133 -8.74 -10.93 0.72
C LYS A 133 -7.37 -10.31 1.05
N PRO A 134 -7.03 -9.12 0.52
CA PRO A 134 -5.80 -8.44 0.88
C PRO A 134 -5.83 -8.02 2.35
N PHE A 135 -4.69 -8.18 3.03
CA PHE A 135 -4.50 -7.84 4.43
C PHE A 135 -3.45 -6.74 4.58
N CYS A 136 -3.71 -5.77 5.45
CA CYS A 136 -2.83 -4.63 5.73
C CYS A 136 -1.96 -4.89 6.95
N TYR A 137 -0.67 -4.56 6.84
CA TYR A 137 0.32 -4.69 7.90
C TYR A 137 1.04 -3.38 8.13
N THR A 138 1.39 -3.10 9.38
CA THR A 138 2.24 -1.98 9.79
C THR A 138 3.17 -2.43 10.91
N ALA A 139 4.46 -2.08 10.81
CA ALA A 139 5.42 -2.28 11.89
C ALA A 139 5.11 -1.38 13.10
N ASP A 140 4.53 -0.21 12.83
CA ASP A 140 4.03 0.69 13.86
C ASP A 140 2.65 0.22 14.32
N THR A 141 2.54 -0.23 15.56
CA THR A 141 1.30 -0.75 16.16
C THR A 141 0.49 0.30 16.93
N THR A 142 0.96 1.55 16.98
CA THR A 142 0.30 2.62 17.74
C THR A 142 0.17 3.94 16.98
N GLY A 143 0.79 4.07 15.81
CA GLY A 143 0.73 5.26 14.99
C GLY A 143 -0.31 5.23 13.88
N LYS A 144 -0.25 6.27 13.03
CA LYS A 144 -1.30 6.58 12.06
C LYS A 144 -1.56 5.50 11.00
N ALA A 145 -0.55 4.69 10.68
CA ALA A 145 -0.68 3.57 9.76
C ALA A 145 -1.46 2.40 10.40
N PHE A 146 -1.39 2.24 11.72
CA PHE A 146 -2.14 1.23 12.46
C PHE A 146 -3.65 1.46 12.34
N ASP A 147 -4.11 2.69 12.60
CA ASP A 147 -5.53 3.05 12.48
C ASP A 147 -6.10 2.81 11.07
N ILE A 148 -5.26 2.93 10.04
CA ILE A 148 -5.66 2.68 8.66
C ILE A 148 -5.70 1.18 8.37
N CYS A 149 -4.70 0.42 8.81
CA CYS A 149 -4.67 -1.02 8.62
C CYS A 149 -5.76 -1.74 9.41
N GLU A 150 -6.05 -1.33 10.64
CA GLU A 150 -7.12 -1.90 11.44
C GLU A 150 -8.48 -1.72 10.75
N GLU A 151 -8.73 -0.51 10.24
CA GLU A 151 -9.94 -0.23 9.47
C GLU A 151 -10.01 -1.06 8.18
N TRP A 152 -8.90 -1.19 7.45
CA TRP A 152 -8.84 -2.02 6.25
C TRP A 152 -9.09 -3.50 6.54
N ASN A 153 -8.58 -4.00 7.67
CA ASN A 153 -8.67 -5.41 8.04
C ASN A 153 -10.02 -5.79 8.65
N ASP A 154 -11.01 -4.89 8.64
CA ASP A 154 -12.32 -5.06 9.29
C ASP A 154 -12.19 -5.35 10.80
N GLY A 155 -11.18 -4.76 11.46
CA GLY A 155 -10.89 -4.99 12.88
C GLY A 155 -10.13 -6.28 13.20
N ALA A 156 -9.74 -7.07 12.19
CA ALA A 156 -8.86 -8.23 12.40
C ALA A 156 -7.43 -7.79 12.75
N THR A 157 -6.82 -8.42 13.76
CA THR A 157 -5.48 -8.06 14.20
C THR A 157 -4.41 -8.65 13.29
N GLN A 158 -3.24 -8.00 13.19
CA GLN A 158 -2.13 -8.50 12.37
C GLN A 158 -1.65 -9.91 12.80
N ALA A 159 -1.88 -10.29 14.06
CA ALA A 159 -1.57 -11.62 14.61
C ALA A 159 -2.56 -12.72 14.17
N ASP A 160 -3.80 -12.35 13.81
CA ASP A 160 -4.83 -13.28 13.35
C ASP A 160 -4.67 -13.69 11.88
N SER A 161 -3.72 -13.07 11.18
CA SER A 161 -3.45 -13.37 9.78
C SER A 161 -2.62 -14.65 9.65
N SER A 162 -2.97 -15.52 8.69
CA SER A 162 -2.14 -16.65 8.22
C SER A 162 -0.82 -16.20 7.56
N ALA A 163 -0.45 -14.95 7.80
CA ALA A 163 0.52 -14.15 7.10
C ALA A 163 1.38 -13.32 8.07
N ALA A 164 1.42 -13.70 9.36
CA ALA A 164 2.38 -13.17 10.34
C ALA A 164 3.86 -13.26 9.86
N GLY A 165 4.20 -14.28 9.04
CA GLY A 165 5.51 -14.35 8.37
C GLY A 165 5.73 -13.31 7.27
N ILE A 166 4.66 -12.78 6.68
CA ILE A 166 4.65 -11.75 5.64
C ILE A 166 4.95 -10.37 6.24
N ALA A 167 4.52 -10.10 7.48
CA ALA A 167 4.92 -8.90 8.22
C ALA A 167 6.45 -8.83 8.38
N GLY A 168 7.10 -9.98 8.64
CA GLY A 168 8.57 -10.09 8.64
C GLY A 168 9.18 -9.78 7.27
N LEU A 169 8.60 -10.26 6.17
CA LEU A 169 9.10 -9.98 4.81
C LEU A 169 8.85 -8.54 4.36
N ALA A 170 7.77 -7.91 4.82
CA ALA A 170 7.42 -6.52 4.48
C ALA A 170 8.34 -5.49 5.17
N TYR A 171 8.87 -5.81 6.37
CA TYR A 171 9.65 -4.86 7.18
C TYR A 171 11.08 -5.29 7.50
N SER A 172 11.50 -6.52 7.18
CA SER A 172 12.83 -7.03 7.57
C SER A 172 14.00 -6.33 6.90
N GLY A 173 13.79 -5.50 5.87
CA GLY A 173 14.88 -4.73 5.26
C GLY A 173 16.15 -5.57 5.04
N THR A 174 16.00 -6.85 4.71
CA THR A 174 17.14 -7.61 4.17
C THR A 174 17.29 -7.11 2.74
N TRP A 175 17.89 -5.93 2.63
CA TRP A 175 18.31 -5.27 1.39
C TRP A 175 19.38 -6.10 0.69
#